data_AF-A0A3Q2PED5-F1
#
_entry.id   AF-A0A3Q2PED5-F1
#
_cell.length_a   1.000
_cell.length_b   1.000
_cell.length_c   1.000
_cell.angle_alpha   90.00
_cell.angle_beta   90.00
_cell.angle_gamma   90.00
#
_symmetry.space_group_name_H-M   'P 1'
#
loop_
_entity.id
_entity.type
_entity.pdbx_description
1 polymer ?
#
loop_
_entity_poly.entity_id
_entity_poly.type
_entity_poly.pdbx_seq_one_letter_code
_entity_poly.pdbx_strand_id
1 'polypeptide(L)'
;MLRKTCRGLFALLLLVLEWTRPGLPSPLRPICDLRVLNHFIQEARDAEVAMKSCREGCSLTEAVSVPQTTVNFEDWEKKNAMAQAQEVQTGLWLLQQALGLLRTSMTDAELNGHIDTATRNLHSITAVLRTLNFPEYTPPASTAGLEGTWSASSAAELLQVHLNFLRGKVRLLLLDAQACQQDVS
;
A
#
# COMPACT_ATOMS: atom_id res chain seq x y z
N MET A 1 39.32 52.13 0.11
CA MET A 1 38.07 51.98 -0.67
C MET A 1 37.65 50.51 -0.90
N LEU A 2 38.08 49.54 -0.08
CA LEU A 2 37.89 48.10 -0.35
C LEU A 2 36.80 47.42 0.49
N ARG A 3 35.77 48.16 0.95
CA ARG A 3 34.76 47.65 1.91
C ARG A 3 33.33 47.59 1.34
N LYS A 4 33.07 48.19 0.18
CA LYS A 4 31.72 48.27 -0.41
C LYS A 4 31.43 47.18 -1.46
N THR A 5 32.45 46.64 -2.12
CA THR A 5 32.30 45.60 -3.16
C THR A 5 31.97 44.23 -2.59
N CYS A 6 32.41 43.92 -1.37
CA CYS A 6 32.20 42.61 -0.74
C CYS A 6 30.73 42.34 -0.36
N ARG A 7 29.97 43.38 0.04
CA ARG A 7 28.55 43.24 0.39
C ARG A 7 27.66 42.97 -0.82
N GLY A 8 27.93 43.63 -1.95
CA GLY A 8 27.16 43.45 -3.19
C GLY A 8 27.38 42.07 -3.80
N LEU A 9 28.63 41.58 -3.80
CA LEU A 9 28.96 40.26 -4.29
C LEU A 9 28.32 39.15 -3.45
N PHE A 10 28.32 39.32 -2.12
CA PHE A 10 27.69 38.35 -1.20
C PHE A 10 26.17 38.30 -1.35
N ALA A 11 25.52 39.45 -1.52
CA ALA A 11 24.07 39.51 -1.79
C ALA A 11 23.71 38.85 -3.13
N LEU A 12 24.54 39.04 -4.16
CA LEU A 12 24.33 38.43 -5.47
C LEU A 12 24.56 36.91 -5.43
N LEU A 13 25.54 36.44 -4.64
CA LEU A 13 25.77 35.02 -4.37
C LEU A 13 24.59 34.37 -3.65
N LEU A 14 24.00 35.04 -2.66
CA LEU A 14 22.81 34.54 -1.94
C LEU A 14 21.59 34.43 -2.87
N LEU A 15 21.36 35.43 -3.73
CA LEU A 15 20.27 35.39 -4.72
C LEU A 15 20.45 34.27 -5.74
N VAL A 16 21.67 34.04 -6.22
CA VAL A 16 21.96 32.91 -7.13
C VAL A 16 21.77 31.58 -6.40
N LEU A 17 22.17 31.47 -5.13
CA LEU A 17 22.00 30.24 -4.35
C LEU A 17 20.52 29.90 -4.06
N GLU A 18 19.66 30.91 -3.88
CA GLU A 18 18.21 30.72 -3.79
C GLU A 18 17.60 30.34 -5.14
N TRP A 19 18.11 30.93 -6.24
CA TRP A 19 17.64 30.65 -7.61
C TRP A 19 18.10 29.27 -8.13
N THR A 20 19.21 28.74 -7.63
CA THR A 20 19.73 27.41 -7.95
C THR A 20 19.38 26.37 -6.90
N ARG A 21 18.24 26.50 -6.21
CA ARG A 21 17.63 25.33 -5.58
C ARG A 21 16.76 24.67 -6.64
N PRO A 22 17.24 23.65 -7.39
CA PRO A 22 16.30 22.67 -7.93
C PRO A 22 15.43 22.27 -6.76
N GLY A 23 14.10 22.38 -6.90
CA GLY A 23 13.19 21.83 -5.92
C GLY A 23 13.51 20.35 -5.82
N LEU A 24 14.35 19.99 -4.84
CA LEU A 24 14.65 18.62 -4.50
C LEU A 24 13.26 18.00 -4.30
N PRO A 25 12.88 16.98 -5.08
CA PRO A 25 11.61 16.33 -4.85
C PRO A 25 11.59 15.95 -3.38
N SER A 26 10.58 16.42 -2.64
CA SER A 26 10.41 16.02 -1.25
C SER A 26 10.57 14.50 -1.22
N PRO A 27 11.37 13.92 -0.31
CA PRO A 27 11.60 12.48 -0.25
C PRO A 27 10.29 11.68 -0.15
N LEU A 28 9.18 12.33 0.22
CA LEU A 28 7.83 11.78 0.29
C LEU A 28 7.01 11.85 -1.01
N ARG A 29 7.38 12.68 -2.00
CA ARG A 29 6.62 12.80 -3.28
C ARG A 29 6.44 11.46 -4.02
N PRO A 30 7.45 10.58 -4.12
CA PRO A 30 7.26 9.27 -4.73
C PRO A 30 6.30 8.36 -3.95
N ILE A 31 6.18 8.57 -2.64
CA ILE A 31 5.37 7.76 -1.72
C ILE A 31 3.89 8.19 -1.77
N CYS A 32 3.67 9.49 -1.95
CA CYS A 32 2.35 10.10 -2.06
C CYS A 32 1.79 10.05 -3.48
N ASP A 33 2.56 9.51 -4.43
CA ASP A 33 2.12 9.30 -5.80
C ASP A 33 1.29 8.02 -5.91
N LEU A 34 -0.02 8.18 -6.00
CA LEU A 34 -0.96 7.07 -6.14
C LEU A 34 -0.85 6.34 -7.49
N ARG A 35 -0.02 6.78 -8.44
CA ARG A 35 0.22 6.04 -9.69
C ARG A 35 0.79 4.65 -9.42
N VAL A 36 1.66 4.51 -8.43
CA VAL A 36 2.21 3.21 -8.03
C VAL A 36 1.11 2.31 -7.48
N LEU A 37 0.27 2.82 -6.57
CA LEU A 37 -0.88 2.06 -6.05
C LEU A 37 -1.86 1.69 -7.17
N ASN A 38 -2.15 2.62 -8.10
CA ASN A 38 -3.02 2.35 -9.23
C ASN A 38 -2.46 1.23 -10.12
N HIS A 39 -1.14 1.18 -10.31
CA HIS A 39 -0.49 0.07 -11.02
C HIS A 39 -0.69 -1.25 -10.29
N PHE A 40 -0.45 -1.31 -8.97
CA PHE A 40 -0.71 -2.51 -8.17
C PHE A 40 -2.17 -2.95 -8.20
N ILE A 41 -3.11 -1.99 -8.23
CA ILE A 41 -4.55 -2.26 -8.38
C ILE A 41 -4.86 -2.86 -9.76
N GLN A 42 -4.14 -2.48 -10.82
CA GLN A 42 -4.31 -3.12 -12.13
C GLN A 42 -3.72 -4.52 -12.12
N GLU A 43 -2.51 -4.74 -11.59
CA GLU A 43 -1.93 -6.09 -11.48
C GLU A 43 -2.81 -7.04 -10.66
N ALA A 44 -3.43 -6.54 -9.58
CA ALA A 44 -4.40 -7.29 -8.78
C ALA A 44 -5.69 -7.61 -9.55
N ARG A 45 -6.14 -6.71 -10.44
CA ARG A 45 -7.28 -6.96 -11.33
C ARG A 45 -6.92 -8.04 -12.36
N ASP A 46 -5.75 -7.95 -12.95
CA ASP A 46 -5.30 -8.90 -13.97
C ASP A 46 -5.20 -10.31 -13.38
N ALA A 47 -4.67 -10.43 -12.16
CA ALA A 47 -4.66 -11.68 -11.41
C ALA A 47 -6.07 -12.25 -11.17
N GLU A 48 -7.03 -11.40 -10.78
CA GLU A 48 -8.42 -11.81 -10.54
C GLU A 48 -9.11 -12.28 -11.83
N VAL A 49 -8.85 -11.61 -12.95
CA VAL A 49 -9.37 -11.99 -14.27
C VAL A 49 -8.77 -13.33 -14.72
N ALA A 50 -7.44 -13.49 -14.62
CA ALA A 50 -6.76 -14.73 -14.96
C ALA A 50 -7.28 -15.92 -14.12
N MET A 51 -7.53 -15.70 -12.83
CA MET A 51 -8.06 -16.72 -11.93
C MET A 51 -9.45 -17.19 -12.34
N LYS A 52 -10.33 -16.28 -12.74
CA LYS A 52 -11.69 -16.62 -13.21
C LYS A 52 -11.69 -17.48 -14.47
N SER A 53 -10.66 -17.35 -15.31
CA SER A 53 -10.49 -18.19 -16.50
C SER A 53 -9.83 -19.52 -16.23
N CYS A 54 -9.26 -19.74 -15.04
CA CYS A 54 -8.60 -21.00 -14.72
C CYS A 54 -9.60 -22.13 -14.52
N ARG A 55 -9.27 -23.30 -15.08
CA ARG A 55 -10.11 -24.51 -15.04
C ARG A 55 -9.63 -25.53 -14.02
N GLU A 56 -8.34 -25.87 -14.04
CA GLU A 56 -7.74 -26.92 -13.22
C GLU A 56 -6.44 -26.41 -12.58
N GLY A 57 -6.12 -26.87 -11.36
CA GLY A 57 -4.86 -26.50 -10.68
C GLY A 57 -4.86 -25.14 -9.97
N CYS A 58 -6.02 -24.48 -9.87
CA CYS A 58 -6.16 -23.12 -9.32
C CYS A 58 -7.08 -23.00 -8.11
N SER A 59 -7.14 -24.06 -7.30
CA SER A 59 -7.97 -24.11 -6.11
C SER A 59 -7.19 -23.74 -4.85
N LEU A 60 -7.91 -23.21 -3.87
CA LEU A 60 -7.45 -23.24 -2.48
C LEU A 60 -7.72 -24.63 -1.89
N THR A 61 -6.76 -25.14 -1.13
CA THR A 61 -6.90 -26.44 -0.44
C THR A 61 -7.90 -26.36 0.72
N GLU A 62 -7.91 -25.24 1.43
CA GLU A 62 -8.77 -24.98 2.58
C GLU A 62 -9.20 -23.51 2.59
N ALA A 63 -10.27 -23.18 3.31
CA ALA A 63 -10.67 -21.78 3.47
C ALA A 63 -9.64 -20.99 4.27
N VAL A 64 -9.40 -19.73 3.92
CA VAL A 64 -8.36 -18.89 4.53
C VAL A 64 -8.93 -17.62 5.13
N SER A 65 -8.34 -17.18 6.24
CA SER A 65 -8.66 -15.90 6.86
C SER A 65 -8.21 -14.74 5.97
N VAL A 66 -9.09 -13.77 5.75
CA VAL A 66 -8.85 -12.59 4.91
C VAL A 66 -9.40 -11.33 5.58
N PRO A 67 -8.90 -10.12 5.26
CA PRO A 67 -9.44 -8.90 5.85
C PRO A 67 -10.82 -8.57 5.32
N GLN A 68 -11.64 -7.93 6.15
CA GLN A 68 -12.83 -7.24 5.70
C GLN A 68 -12.45 -6.03 4.84
N THR A 69 -12.99 -5.97 3.63
CA THR A 69 -12.68 -4.92 2.63
C THR A 69 -13.71 -3.82 2.56
N THR A 70 -14.91 -4.05 3.08
CA THR A 70 -15.97 -3.03 3.17
C THR A 70 -15.48 -1.86 3.99
N VAL A 71 -15.73 -0.65 3.50
CA VAL A 71 -15.45 0.59 4.20
C VAL A 71 -16.77 1.31 4.46
N ASN A 72 -17.14 1.44 5.73
CA ASN A 72 -18.12 2.44 6.13
C ASN A 72 -17.37 3.77 6.29
N PHE A 73 -17.66 4.73 5.41
CA PHE A 73 -16.98 6.04 5.42
C PHE A 73 -17.20 6.80 6.73
N GLU A 74 -18.40 6.72 7.32
CA GLU A 74 -18.70 7.41 8.58
C GLU A 74 -17.86 6.85 9.73
N ASP A 75 -17.71 5.53 9.81
CA ASP A 75 -16.88 4.89 10.83
C ASP A 75 -15.39 5.09 10.55
N TRP A 76 -15.00 5.11 9.27
CA TRP A 76 -13.61 5.29 8.83
C TRP A 76 -13.09 6.68 9.17
N GLU A 77 -13.84 7.73 8.86
CA GLU A 77 -13.46 9.12 9.12
C GLU A 77 -13.35 9.44 10.62
N LYS A 78 -14.14 8.75 11.47
CA LYS A 78 -14.07 8.90 12.93
C LYS A 78 -12.81 8.25 13.53
N LYS A 79 -12.15 7.34 12.83
CA LYS A 79 -10.91 6.70 13.31
C LYS A 79 -9.74 7.68 13.21
N ASN A 80 -8.86 7.65 14.20
CA ASN A 80 -7.58 8.33 14.06
C ASN A 80 -6.68 7.59 13.05
N ALA A 81 -5.69 8.28 12.49
CA ALA A 81 -4.78 7.74 11.48
C ALA A 81 -4.04 6.47 11.94
N MET A 82 -3.74 6.37 13.25
CA MET A 82 -3.12 5.19 13.84
C MET A 82 -4.01 3.95 13.79
N ALA A 83 -5.30 4.11 14.11
CA ALA A 83 -6.27 3.03 14.05
C ALA A 83 -6.54 2.58 12.60
N GLN A 84 -6.63 3.53 11.66
CA GLN A 84 -6.73 3.22 10.23
C GLN A 84 -5.49 2.46 9.74
N ALA A 85 -4.30 2.92 10.12
CA ALA A 85 -3.04 2.25 9.79
C ALA A 85 -2.95 0.84 10.39
N GLN A 86 -3.43 0.64 11.61
CA GLN A 86 -3.46 -0.68 12.23
C GLN A 86 -4.43 -1.63 11.51
N GLU A 87 -5.62 -1.17 11.12
CA GLU A 87 -6.54 -1.98 10.30
C GLU A 87 -5.90 -2.36 8.95
N VAL A 88 -5.21 -1.42 8.29
CA VAL A 88 -4.53 -1.69 7.02
C VAL A 88 -3.37 -2.67 7.21
N GLN A 89 -2.50 -2.46 8.20
CA GLN A 89 -1.38 -3.38 8.48
C GLN A 89 -1.86 -4.79 8.81
N THR A 90 -2.96 -4.91 9.57
CA THR A 90 -3.59 -6.21 9.85
C THR A 90 -4.07 -6.89 8.57
N GLY A 91 -4.73 -6.14 7.68
CA GLY A 91 -5.21 -6.69 6.42
C GLY A 91 -4.10 -7.06 5.43
N LEU A 92 -3.01 -6.28 5.37
CA LEU A 92 -1.82 -6.61 4.59
C LEU A 92 -1.22 -7.94 5.06
N TRP A 93 -1.08 -8.11 6.38
CA TRP A 93 -0.55 -9.34 6.97
C TRP A 93 -1.45 -10.55 6.67
N LEU A 94 -2.78 -10.43 6.84
CA LEU A 94 -3.73 -11.50 6.51
C LEU A 94 -3.62 -11.91 5.03
N LEU A 95 -3.55 -10.93 4.13
CA LEU A 95 -3.41 -11.19 2.69
C LEU A 95 -2.07 -11.84 2.34
N GLN A 96 -0.97 -11.47 2.99
CA GLN A 96 0.33 -12.12 2.77
C GLN A 96 0.29 -13.60 3.17
N GLN A 97 -0.33 -13.92 4.30
CA GLN A 97 -0.51 -15.30 4.75
C GLN A 97 -1.38 -16.10 3.77
N ALA A 98 -2.54 -15.54 3.39
CA ALA A 98 -3.47 -16.19 2.46
C ALA A 98 -2.88 -16.40 1.06
N LEU A 99 -2.14 -15.42 0.52
CA LEU A 99 -1.44 -15.55 -0.75
C LEU A 99 -0.30 -16.57 -0.68
N GLY A 100 0.39 -16.67 0.46
CA GLY A 100 1.39 -17.71 0.70
C GLY A 100 0.79 -19.12 0.63
N LEU A 101 -0.40 -19.32 1.20
CA LEU A 101 -1.13 -20.59 1.11
C LEU A 101 -1.65 -20.86 -0.31
N LEU A 102 -2.19 -19.85 -0.99
CA LEU A 102 -2.60 -20.00 -2.40
C LEU A 102 -1.40 -20.36 -3.29
N ARG A 103 -0.23 -19.78 -3.03
CA ARG A 103 1.00 -20.03 -3.79
C ARG A 103 1.45 -21.48 -3.72
N THR A 104 1.27 -22.14 -2.57
CA THR A 104 1.67 -23.55 -2.39
C THR A 104 0.69 -24.53 -3.02
N SER A 105 -0.58 -24.15 -3.19
CA SER A 105 -1.59 -24.97 -3.87
C SER A 105 -1.67 -24.73 -5.38
N MET A 106 -1.08 -23.65 -5.89
CA MET A 106 -1.15 -23.23 -7.30
C MET A 106 -0.15 -23.97 -8.18
N THR A 107 -0.65 -24.71 -9.17
CA THR A 107 0.19 -25.41 -10.16
C THR A 107 0.31 -24.65 -11.50
N ASP A 108 -0.61 -23.72 -11.78
CA ASP A 108 -0.58 -22.90 -12.98
C ASP A 108 0.57 -21.87 -12.93
N ALA A 109 1.40 -21.83 -13.97
CA ALA A 109 2.61 -21.00 -13.99
C ALA A 109 2.32 -19.50 -14.17
N GLU A 110 1.30 -19.15 -14.95
CA GLU A 110 0.89 -17.76 -15.17
C GLU A 110 0.33 -17.17 -13.89
N LEU A 111 -0.57 -17.90 -13.21
CA LEU A 111 -1.13 -17.49 -11.94
C LEU A 111 -0.10 -17.44 -10.81
N ASN A 112 0.88 -18.34 -10.81
CA ASN A 112 2.01 -18.24 -9.88
C ASN A 112 2.77 -16.91 -10.06
N GLY A 113 2.97 -16.45 -11.29
CA GLY A 113 3.55 -15.14 -11.58
C GLY A 113 2.72 -13.98 -11.02
N HIS A 114 1.39 -14.06 -11.15
CA HIS A 114 0.47 -13.08 -10.55
C HIS A 114 0.52 -13.09 -9.01
N ILE A 115 0.55 -14.25 -8.37
CA ILE A 115 0.62 -14.38 -6.90
C ILE A 115 1.95 -13.85 -6.36
N ASP A 116 3.06 -14.15 -7.03
CA ASP A 116 4.38 -13.64 -6.65
C ASP A 116 4.44 -12.11 -6.78
N THR A 117 3.79 -11.56 -7.80
CA THR A 117 3.65 -10.10 -8.00
C THR A 117 2.80 -9.47 -6.91
N ALA A 118 1.61 -10.02 -6.63
CA ALA A 118 0.75 -9.56 -5.54
C ALA A 118 1.50 -9.55 -4.20
N THR A 119 2.25 -10.62 -3.90
CA THR A 119 3.05 -10.72 -2.67
C THR A 119 4.11 -9.62 -2.60
N ARG A 120 4.87 -9.36 -3.69
CA ARG A 120 5.85 -8.25 -3.71
C ARG A 120 5.21 -6.88 -3.55
N ASN A 121 4.03 -6.67 -4.14
CA ASN A 121 3.30 -5.41 -4.04
C ASN A 121 2.84 -5.15 -2.61
N LEU A 122 2.32 -6.17 -1.91
CA LEU A 122 1.97 -6.05 -0.49
C LEU A 122 3.17 -5.65 0.37
N HIS A 123 4.34 -6.27 0.15
CA HIS A 123 5.57 -5.88 0.85
C HIS A 123 5.98 -4.43 0.57
N SER A 124 5.83 -3.99 -0.68
CA SER A 124 6.12 -2.60 -1.07
C SER A 124 5.18 -1.61 -0.37
N ILE A 125 3.89 -1.94 -0.23
CA ILE A 125 2.93 -1.14 0.53
C ILE A 125 3.31 -1.10 2.00
N THR A 126 3.67 -2.23 2.62
CA THR A 126 4.14 -2.26 4.02
C THR A 126 5.35 -1.35 4.23
N ALA A 127 6.32 -1.34 3.30
CA ALA A 127 7.48 -0.45 3.36
C ALA A 127 7.09 1.04 3.24
N VAL A 128 6.12 1.34 2.37
CA VAL A 128 5.55 2.70 2.26
C VAL A 128 4.94 3.14 3.59
N LEU A 129 4.13 2.30 4.24
CA LEU A 129 3.51 2.65 5.53
C LEU A 129 4.54 2.96 6.62
N ARG A 130 5.64 2.20 6.68
CA ARG A 130 6.76 2.48 7.61
C ARG A 130 7.39 3.85 7.32
N THR A 131 7.49 4.24 6.05
CA THR A 131 8.08 5.53 5.66
C THR A 131 7.15 6.72 5.94
N LEU A 132 5.84 6.48 6.02
CA LEU A 132 4.84 7.46 6.47
C LEU A 132 4.81 7.64 8.00
N ASN A 133 5.80 7.09 8.71
CA ASN A 133 5.91 7.10 10.17
C ASN A 133 4.75 6.41 10.90
N PHE A 134 4.06 5.48 10.25
CA PHE A 134 3.17 4.58 10.98
C PHE A 134 4.02 3.51 11.69
N PRO A 135 3.91 3.39 13.02
CA PRO A 135 4.52 2.30 13.77
C PRO A 135 4.17 0.95 13.17
N GLU A 136 5.18 0.08 13.08
CA GLU A 136 4.97 -1.30 12.65
C GLU A 136 4.07 -2.02 13.66
N TYR A 137 2.96 -2.52 13.14
CA TYR A 137 2.03 -3.35 13.90
C TYR A 137 2.06 -4.77 13.34
N THR A 138 2.53 -5.70 14.15
CA THR A 138 2.47 -7.13 13.85
C THR A 138 1.23 -7.71 14.51
N PRO A 139 0.24 -8.19 13.75
CA PRO A 139 -0.91 -8.87 14.32
C PRO A 139 -0.48 -10.10 15.14
N PRO A 140 -1.28 -10.52 16.13
CA PRO A 140 -1.07 -11.79 16.82
C PRO A 140 -0.96 -12.95 15.82
N ALA A 141 -0.12 -13.94 16.15
CA ALA A 141 0.17 -15.08 15.26
C ALA A 141 -1.07 -15.94 14.94
N SER A 142 -2.13 -15.82 15.73
CA SER A 142 -3.43 -16.45 15.50
C SER A 142 -4.42 -15.42 14.96
N THR A 143 -5.19 -15.83 13.95
CA THR A 143 -6.33 -15.05 13.45
C THR A 143 -7.55 -15.13 14.36
N ALA A 144 -7.55 -16.03 15.35
CA ALA A 144 -8.64 -16.18 16.30
C ALA A 144 -8.80 -14.92 17.16
N GLY A 145 -9.95 -14.26 17.05
CA GLY A 145 -10.26 -13.04 17.79
C GLY A 145 -9.76 -11.75 17.13
N LEU A 146 -9.21 -11.80 15.92
CA LEU A 146 -8.97 -10.60 15.11
C LEU A 146 -10.30 -10.05 14.58
N GLU A 147 -10.78 -8.97 15.20
CA GLU A 147 -11.92 -8.19 14.73
C GLU A 147 -11.77 -7.81 13.24
N GLY A 148 -12.84 -7.93 12.46
CA GLY A 148 -12.83 -7.59 11.03
C GLY A 148 -12.13 -8.63 10.12
N THR A 149 -12.02 -9.88 10.55
CA THR A 149 -11.52 -11.00 9.73
C THR A 149 -12.66 -11.82 9.14
N TRP A 150 -12.62 -12.07 7.84
CA TRP A 150 -13.56 -12.93 7.10
C TRP A 150 -12.86 -14.20 6.61
N SER A 151 -13.60 -15.11 6.00
CA SER A 151 -13.06 -16.34 5.39
C SER A 151 -13.29 -16.33 3.89
N ALA A 152 -12.26 -16.61 3.11
CA ALA A 152 -12.35 -16.83 1.67
C ALA A 152 -12.28 -18.34 1.38
N SER A 153 -13.28 -18.84 0.65
CA SER A 153 -13.47 -20.25 0.33
C SER A 153 -12.85 -20.66 -1.01
N SER A 154 -12.46 -19.69 -1.85
CA SER A 154 -11.89 -19.94 -3.16
C SER A 154 -10.76 -18.96 -3.51
N ALA A 155 -9.92 -19.32 -4.49
CA ALA A 155 -8.83 -18.48 -4.97
C ALA A 155 -9.33 -17.21 -5.66
N ALA A 156 -10.43 -17.32 -6.40
CA ALA A 156 -11.08 -16.16 -7.02
C ALA A 156 -11.59 -15.18 -5.95
N GLU A 157 -12.21 -15.69 -4.88
CA GLU A 157 -12.67 -14.86 -3.76
C GLU A 157 -11.49 -14.18 -3.05
N LEU A 158 -10.40 -14.90 -2.80
CA LEU A 158 -9.18 -14.32 -2.20
C LEU A 158 -8.61 -13.18 -3.06
N LEU A 159 -8.47 -13.37 -4.37
CA LEU A 159 -7.93 -12.34 -5.26
C LEU A 159 -8.89 -11.15 -5.41
N GLN A 160 -10.20 -11.39 -5.37
CA GLN A 160 -11.19 -10.31 -5.30
C GLN A 160 -11.06 -9.51 -3.99
N VAL A 161 -10.85 -10.18 -2.86
CA VAL A 161 -10.60 -9.53 -1.57
C VAL A 161 -9.30 -8.71 -1.62
N HIS A 162 -8.22 -9.25 -2.18
CA HIS A 162 -6.98 -8.50 -2.40
C HIS A 162 -7.22 -7.22 -3.21
N LEU A 163 -7.92 -7.32 -4.34
CA LEU A 163 -8.25 -6.18 -5.20
C LEU A 163 -9.06 -5.11 -4.48
N ASN A 164 -10.12 -5.53 -3.76
CA ASN A 164 -11.00 -4.63 -3.03
C ASN A 164 -10.27 -3.95 -1.86
N PHE A 165 -9.37 -4.67 -1.19
CA PHE A 165 -8.56 -4.12 -0.11
C PHE A 165 -7.66 -2.97 -0.59
N LEU A 166 -6.98 -3.16 -1.73
CA LEU A 166 -6.14 -2.14 -2.34
C LEU A 166 -6.95 -0.91 -2.78
N ARG A 167 -8.11 -1.12 -3.40
CA ARG A 167 -8.99 -0.05 -3.89
C ARG A 167 -9.70 0.72 -2.77
N GLY A 168 -9.96 0.07 -1.64
CA GLY A 168 -10.65 0.62 -0.49
C GLY A 168 -9.66 1.14 0.55
N LYS A 169 -9.51 0.38 1.65
CA LYS A 169 -8.79 0.82 2.87
C LYS A 169 -7.37 1.32 2.61
N VAL A 170 -6.59 0.64 1.77
CA VAL A 170 -5.20 1.07 1.45
C VAL A 170 -5.20 2.43 0.75
N ARG A 171 -6.03 2.60 -0.28
CA ARG A 171 -6.14 3.86 -1.02
C ARG A 171 -6.58 5.00 -0.11
N LEU A 172 -7.56 4.77 0.75
CA LEU A 172 -8.06 5.78 1.68
C LEU A 172 -6.99 6.22 2.68
N LEU A 173 -6.30 5.27 3.30
CA LEU A 173 -5.21 5.59 4.23
C LEU A 173 -4.10 6.42 3.57
N LEU A 174 -3.72 6.08 2.33
CA LEU A 174 -2.66 6.80 1.61
C LEU A 174 -3.10 8.20 1.14
N LEU A 175 -4.39 8.39 0.82
CA LEU A 175 -4.95 9.70 0.50
C LEU A 175 -4.97 10.64 1.73
N ASP A 176 -5.30 10.09 2.90
CA ASP A 176 -5.45 10.86 4.14
C ASP A 176 -4.13 11.02 4.92
N ALA A 177 -3.04 10.40 4.45
CA ALA A 177 -1.74 10.48 5.11
C ALA A 177 -1.25 11.94 5.14
N GLN A 178 -1.06 12.49 6.34
CA GLN A 178 -0.63 13.89 6.54
C GLN A 178 0.68 14.23 5.82
N ALA A 179 1.60 13.27 5.75
CA ALA A 179 2.85 13.36 5.00
C ALA A 179 2.65 13.65 3.50
N CYS A 180 1.47 13.32 2.96
CA CYS A 180 1.07 13.52 1.57
C CYS A 180 0.23 14.78 1.33
N GLN A 181 -0.18 15.48 2.40
CA GLN A 181 -0.97 16.71 2.32
C GLN A 181 -0.10 17.99 2.35
N GLN A 182 1.21 17.88 2.58
CA GLN A 182 2.11 19.03 2.78
C GLN A 182 2.46 19.85 1.51
N ASP A 183 1.82 19.61 0.36
CA ASP A 183 2.05 20.34 -0.90
C ASP A 183 0.93 21.38 -1.22
N VAL A 184 0.08 21.78 -0.25
CA VAL A 184 -1.04 22.73 -0.47
C VAL A 184 -0.94 24.02 0.38
N SER A 185 0.25 24.57 0.61
CA SER A 185 0.40 25.87 1.31
C SER A 185 1.33 26.81 0.58
#